data_AF-A0A2V0PBF5-F1
#
_entry.id   AF-A0A2V0PBF5-F1
#
_cell.length_a   1.000
_cell.length_b   1.000
_cell.length_c   1.000
_cell.angle_alpha   90.00
_cell.angle_beta   90.00
_cell.angle_gamma   90.00
#
_symmetry.space_group_name_H-M   'P 1'
#
loop_
_entity.id
_entity.type
_entity.pdbx_description
1 polymer ?
#
loop_
_entity_poly.entity_id
_entity_poly.type
_entity_poly.pdbx_seq_one_letter_code
_entity_poly.pdbx_strand_id
1 'polypeptide(L)'
;MQAHLSSQRSLGAAARPCGAQPRRRRGPYPAAASPGSAYHTRSVDGVQERTLGITALLADQEVQDSLLEGWSDRTATLALGSGFFAVENDGTAWWQDIPHSLSNKCIGRQKSLPPVEYVALGPGESYFVQFVDGHQQWWADEGLDDLTEALHSYSESVKLLAFAHGGGYYILWEDGHSQWYRLPQGLYNQLNGRKHPCVEFLSLGPNDEWFVRFLNGKGYVAGHSELCQETMAKLKAKGRSVLKIMYGEGGTWAIVHEHRSK
;
A
#
# COMPACT_ATOMS: atom_id res chain seq x y z
N MET A 1 61.32 15.43 -31.10
CA MET A 1 60.83 16.78 -30.76
C MET A 1 60.07 16.69 -29.45
N GLN A 2 60.69 17.18 -28.39
CA GLN A 2 60.08 17.37 -27.07
C GLN A 2 59.13 18.56 -27.11
N ALA A 3 58.02 18.49 -26.38
CA ALA A 3 57.40 19.65 -25.74
C ALA A 3 56.57 19.17 -24.54
N HIS A 4 57.15 19.37 -23.35
CA HIS A 4 56.44 19.57 -22.10
C HIS A 4 55.43 20.71 -22.22
N LEU A 5 54.31 20.65 -21.49
CA LEU A 5 53.96 21.67 -20.49
C LEU A 5 52.77 21.24 -19.62
N SER A 6 53.03 21.33 -18.32
CA SER A 6 52.14 21.09 -17.18
C SER A 6 51.12 22.22 -17.00
N SER A 7 49.94 21.92 -16.45
CA SER A 7 49.22 22.89 -15.62
C SER A 7 48.26 22.20 -14.65
N GLN A 8 48.62 22.25 -13.36
CA GLN A 8 47.72 22.02 -12.24
C GLN A 8 46.87 23.28 -12.01
N ARG A 9 45.57 23.10 -11.73
CA ARG A 9 44.82 24.04 -10.88
C ARG A 9 43.87 23.30 -9.94
N SER A 10 43.88 23.82 -8.73
CA SER A 10 43.34 23.31 -7.48
C SER A 10 42.01 23.97 -7.11
N LEU A 11 41.26 23.25 -6.27
CA LEU A 11 40.40 23.71 -5.16
C LEU A 11 39.14 24.55 -5.49
N GLY A 12 38.00 23.99 -5.08
CA GLY A 12 36.73 24.68 -4.95
C GLY A 12 35.66 23.82 -4.28
N ALA A 13 35.95 23.26 -3.10
CA ALA A 13 34.94 22.59 -2.27
C ALA A 13 34.19 23.65 -1.45
N ALA A 14 32.97 23.99 -1.87
CA ALA A 14 32.07 24.86 -1.13
C ALA A 14 31.17 24.02 -0.20
N ALA A 15 31.15 24.42 1.07
CA ALA A 15 30.32 23.87 2.13
C ALA A 15 28.82 23.96 1.81
N ARG A 16 28.06 22.91 2.16
CA ARG A 16 26.60 22.97 2.26
C ARG A 16 26.18 23.10 3.72
N PRO A 17 25.21 23.97 4.05
CA PRO A 17 24.82 24.24 5.42
C PRO A 17 23.97 23.12 6.02
N CYS A 18 24.16 22.99 7.32
CA CYS A 18 23.45 22.15 8.25
C CYS A 18 22.04 22.69 8.53
N GLY A 19 21.08 21.79 8.74
CA GLY A 19 19.97 22.01 9.67
C GLY A 19 18.74 22.71 9.13
N ALA A 20 17.87 21.97 8.44
CA ALA A 20 16.43 22.23 8.48
C ALA A 20 15.76 21.02 9.15
N GLN A 21 15.18 21.24 10.34
CA GLN A 21 14.33 20.25 10.99
C GLN A 21 13.09 19.97 10.11
N PRO A 22 12.64 18.71 9.96
CA PRO A 22 11.37 18.44 9.33
C PRO A 22 10.25 19.08 10.17
N ARG A 23 9.58 20.07 9.59
CA ARG A 23 8.33 20.61 10.13
C ARG A 23 7.28 19.51 10.05
N ARG A 24 6.78 19.08 11.21
CA ARG A 24 5.58 18.23 11.33
C ARG A 24 4.45 18.79 10.46
N ARG A 25 4.12 18.10 9.36
CA ARG A 25 2.94 18.41 8.54
C ARG A 25 1.81 17.46 8.95
N ARG A 26 1.15 17.78 10.06
CA ARG A 26 -0.22 17.28 10.27
C ARG A 26 -1.10 18.05 9.28
N GLY A 27 -1.66 17.36 8.28
CA GLY A 27 -2.77 17.93 7.50
C GLY A 27 -3.88 18.30 8.47
N PRO A 28 -4.38 19.55 8.49
CA PRO A 28 -5.38 19.95 9.47
C PRO A 28 -6.76 19.58 8.92
N TYR A 29 -7.41 18.55 9.48
CA TYR A 29 -8.87 18.51 9.49
C TYR A 29 -9.39 17.78 10.73
N PRO A 30 -9.89 18.49 11.75
CA PRO A 30 -10.96 17.95 12.56
C PRO A 30 -12.23 17.85 11.69
N ALA A 31 -12.87 16.68 11.71
CA ALA A 31 -14.13 16.44 11.05
C ALA A 31 -15.21 17.42 11.56
N ALA A 32 -15.71 18.28 10.68
CA ALA A 32 -17.00 18.92 10.91
C ALA A 32 -18.08 17.90 10.55
N ALA A 33 -18.82 17.44 11.56
CA ALA A 33 -20.01 16.62 11.38
C ALA A 33 -20.94 17.25 10.33
N SER A 34 -21.27 16.49 9.29
CA SER A 34 -22.37 16.79 8.37
C SER A 34 -23.40 15.66 8.44
N PRO A 35 -24.69 15.97 8.24
CA PRO A 35 -25.78 15.12 8.71
C PRO A 35 -26.13 14.01 7.73
N GLY A 36 -26.34 12.81 8.29
CA GLY A 36 -27.39 11.87 7.87
C GLY A 36 -27.29 11.27 6.47
N SER A 37 -26.48 10.22 6.32
CA SER A 37 -26.89 9.05 5.55
C SER A 37 -26.63 7.81 6.40
N ALA A 38 -27.65 7.44 7.18
CA ALA A 38 -27.61 6.26 8.02
C ALA A 38 -27.81 5.03 7.13
N TYR A 39 -26.72 4.41 6.70
CA TYR A 39 -26.75 2.99 6.39
C TYR A 39 -26.93 2.25 7.72
N HIS A 40 -28.18 2.06 8.14
CA HIS A 40 -28.51 1.09 9.17
C HIS A 40 -28.32 -0.31 8.58
N THR A 41 -27.11 -0.84 8.68
CA THR A 41 -26.91 -2.28 8.72
C THR A 41 -27.65 -2.80 9.95
N ARG A 42 -28.84 -3.38 9.73
CA ARG A 42 -29.55 -4.15 10.75
C ARG A 42 -28.58 -5.23 11.24
N SER A 43 -28.14 -5.11 12.48
CA SER A 43 -27.46 -6.16 13.22
C SER A 43 -28.38 -7.38 13.25
N VAL A 44 -28.01 -8.41 12.50
CA VAL A 44 -28.65 -9.72 12.57
C VAL A 44 -28.00 -10.45 13.74
N ASP A 45 -28.83 -10.88 14.68
CA ASP A 45 -28.46 -11.44 15.98
C ASP A 45 -27.28 -12.42 15.94
N GLY A 46 -26.21 -12.11 16.70
CA GLY A 46 -25.20 -13.09 17.12
C GLY A 46 -23.86 -13.10 16.38
N VAL A 47 -23.61 -12.21 15.41
CA VAL A 47 -22.27 -12.09 14.81
C VAL A 47 -21.39 -11.28 15.75
N GLN A 48 -20.51 -11.97 16.48
CA GLN A 48 -19.47 -11.35 17.31
C GLN A 48 -18.62 -10.44 16.41
N GLU A 49 -18.65 -9.12 16.64
CA GLU A 49 -17.85 -8.15 15.89
C GLU A 49 -16.37 -8.55 15.97
N ARG A 50 -15.76 -8.81 14.81
CA ARG A 50 -14.34 -9.16 14.73
C ARG A 50 -13.54 -7.87 14.83
N THR A 51 -12.97 -7.60 16.00
CA THR A 51 -12.00 -6.51 16.13
C THR A 51 -10.75 -6.86 15.32
N LEU A 52 -10.21 -5.89 14.58
CA LEU A 52 -8.98 -6.05 13.80
C LEU A 52 -7.80 -5.40 14.54
N GLY A 53 -6.65 -6.06 14.50
CA GLY A 53 -5.39 -5.48 15.00
C GLY A 53 -4.38 -5.31 13.88
N ILE A 54 -3.46 -4.37 14.08
CA ILE A 54 -2.31 -4.14 13.21
C ILE A 54 -1.01 -4.31 14.01
N THR A 55 0.02 -4.81 13.34
CA THR A 55 1.42 -4.72 13.79
C THR A 55 2.25 -4.29 12.59
N ALA A 56 3.14 -3.32 12.76
CA ALA A 56 3.93 -2.78 11.65
C ALA A 56 5.39 -2.57 12.05
N LEU A 57 6.26 -2.59 11.05
CA LEU A 57 7.64 -2.14 11.10
C LEU A 57 7.85 -1.19 9.91
N LEU A 58 7.95 0.12 10.18
CA LEU A 58 8.21 1.13 9.14
C LEU A 58 9.64 1.69 9.28
N ALA A 59 10.14 2.31 8.21
CA ALA A 59 11.53 2.77 8.14
C ALA A 59 11.80 3.92 9.10
N ASP A 60 10.77 4.74 9.33
CA ASP A 60 10.79 5.87 10.25
C ASP A 60 9.81 5.63 11.41
N GLN A 61 10.28 5.85 12.64
CA GLN A 61 9.50 5.61 13.85
C GLN A 61 8.30 6.57 13.98
N GLU A 62 8.43 7.83 13.54
CA GLU A 62 7.31 8.79 13.55
C GLU A 62 6.22 8.34 12.57
N VAL A 63 6.60 7.83 11.40
CA VAL A 63 5.66 7.27 10.42
C VAL A 63 4.97 6.02 10.99
N GLN A 64 5.72 5.15 11.68
CA GLN A 64 5.16 3.97 12.35
C GLN A 64 4.16 4.35 13.44
N ASP A 65 4.53 5.27 14.33
CA ASP A 65 3.68 5.71 15.44
C ASP A 65 2.40 6.36 14.91
N SER A 66 2.51 7.16 13.85
CA SER A 66 1.37 7.77 13.14
C SER A 66 0.40 6.71 12.59
N LEU A 67 0.92 5.66 11.93
CA LEU A 67 0.10 4.53 11.45
C LEU A 67 -0.60 3.81 12.61
N LEU A 68 0.12 3.52 13.70
CA LEU A 68 -0.43 2.76 14.82
C LEU A 68 -1.44 3.58 15.63
N GLU A 69 -1.25 4.90 15.78
CA GLU A 69 -2.17 5.81 16.46
C GLU A 69 -3.46 6.03 15.63
N GLY A 70 -3.34 6.11 14.31
CA GLY A 70 -4.47 6.32 13.41
C GLY A 70 -5.27 5.06 13.07
N TRP A 71 -4.70 3.87 13.28
CA TRP A 71 -5.35 2.60 12.90
C TRP A 71 -6.67 2.37 13.63
N SER A 72 -7.69 1.95 12.88
CA SER A 72 -8.96 1.51 13.44
C SER A 72 -9.51 0.28 12.71
N ASP A 73 -10.50 -0.39 13.30
CA ASP A 73 -11.24 -1.45 12.62
C ASP A 73 -12.14 -0.94 11.48
N ARG A 74 -12.28 0.39 11.35
CA ARG A 74 -12.95 1.06 10.24
C ARG A 74 -12.02 1.34 9.06
N THR A 75 -10.72 1.08 9.17
CA THR A 75 -9.77 1.26 8.07
C THR A 75 -10.07 0.22 6.98
N ALA A 76 -10.64 0.69 5.87
CA ALA A 76 -11.05 -0.12 4.72
C ALA A 76 -9.83 -0.52 3.87
N THR A 77 -9.01 0.48 3.54
CA THR A 77 -7.84 0.36 2.68
C THR A 77 -6.61 0.85 3.42
N LEU A 78 -5.53 0.08 3.33
CA LEU A 78 -4.19 0.48 3.74
C LEU A 78 -3.24 0.09 2.62
N ALA A 79 -2.38 1.02 2.21
CA ALA A 79 -1.30 0.80 1.25
C ALA A 79 0.02 1.23 1.86
N LEU A 80 1.08 0.47 1.59
CA LEU A 80 2.45 0.78 2.02
C LEU A 80 3.33 1.05 0.81
N GLY A 81 4.21 2.04 0.93
CA GLY A 81 5.26 2.40 -0.01
C GLY A 81 6.48 2.85 0.78
N SER A 82 7.04 4.02 0.47
CA SER A 82 8.01 4.70 1.34
C SER A 82 7.39 5.18 2.66
N GLY A 83 6.09 5.47 2.66
CA GLY A 83 5.25 5.69 3.83
C GLY A 83 3.97 4.85 3.78
N PHE A 84 2.82 5.46 4.11
CA PHE A 84 1.53 4.77 4.05
C PHE A 84 0.38 5.68 3.60
N PHE A 85 -0.67 5.07 3.05
CA PHE A 85 -1.95 5.70 2.77
C PHE A 85 -3.08 4.84 3.36
N ALA A 86 -3.96 5.44 4.15
CA ALA A 86 -5.10 4.77 4.75
C ALA A 86 -6.42 5.47 4.40
N VAL A 87 -7.47 4.67 4.21
CA VAL A 87 -8.84 5.12 3.96
C VAL A 87 -9.76 4.41 4.94
N GLU A 88 -10.58 5.18 5.65
CA GLU A 88 -11.64 4.69 6.52
C GLU A 88 -12.92 4.38 5.72
N ASN A 89 -13.81 3.57 6.27
CA ASN A 89 -15.09 3.20 5.66
C ASN A 89 -16.00 4.41 5.33
N ASP A 90 -15.78 5.58 5.96
CA ASP A 90 -16.52 6.81 5.69
C ASP A 90 -15.88 7.68 4.58
N GLY A 91 -14.80 7.18 3.96
CA GLY A 91 -14.03 7.89 2.92
C GLY A 91 -13.01 8.88 3.47
N THR A 92 -12.87 9.02 4.79
CA THR A 92 -11.79 9.80 5.40
C THR A 92 -10.46 9.15 5.08
N ALA A 93 -9.53 9.93 4.52
CA ALA A 93 -8.20 9.46 4.19
C ALA A 93 -7.13 10.19 5.01
N TRP A 94 -6.07 9.47 5.36
CA TRP A 94 -4.91 10.00 6.07
C TRP A 94 -3.66 9.25 5.61
N TRP A 95 -2.53 9.94 5.57
CA TRP A 95 -1.32 9.43 4.95
C TRP A 95 -0.08 10.14 5.47
N GLN A 96 1.07 9.50 5.27
CA GLN A 96 2.38 10.07 5.54
C GLN A 96 3.38 9.53 4.52
N ASP A 97 4.27 10.40 4.03
CA ASP A 97 5.36 10.08 3.11
C ASP A 97 4.93 9.24 1.89
N ILE A 98 3.88 9.70 1.21
CA ILE A 98 3.40 9.12 -0.06
C ILE A 98 3.99 9.86 -1.27
N PRO A 99 3.91 9.30 -2.49
CA PRO A 99 4.35 9.98 -3.72
C PRO A 99 3.84 11.42 -3.81
N HIS A 100 4.72 12.33 -4.21
CA HIS A 100 4.44 13.76 -4.16
C HIS A 100 3.25 14.14 -5.04
N SER A 101 3.16 13.53 -6.22
CA SER A 101 2.08 13.75 -7.17
C SER A 101 0.72 13.28 -6.62
N LEU A 102 0.67 12.16 -5.89
CA LEU A 102 -0.53 11.70 -5.18
C LEU A 102 -0.89 12.63 -4.02
N SER A 103 0.09 13.04 -3.21
CA SER A 103 -0.11 13.97 -2.09
C SER A 103 -0.74 15.29 -2.56
N ASN A 104 -0.26 15.85 -3.65
CA ASN A 104 -0.83 17.08 -4.23
C ASN A 104 -2.30 16.90 -4.67
N LYS A 105 -2.67 15.72 -5.19
CA LYS A 105 -4.05 15.40 -5.56
C LYS A 105 -4.95 15.28 -4.34
N CYS A 106 -4.46 14.72 -3.23
CA CYS A 106 -5.23 14.55 -2.01
C CYS A 106 -5.41 15.87 -1.23
N ILE A 107 -4.36 16.68 -1.11
CA ILE A 107 -4.41 17.98 -0.39
C ILE A 107 -5.35 18.97 -1.09
N GLY A 108 -5.33 19.01 -2.43
CA GLY A 108 -6.12 19.95 -3.22
C GLY A 108 -7.57 19.52 -3.47
N ARG A 109 -8.00 18.35 -2.98
CA ARG A 109 -9.30 17.79 -3.33
C ARG A 109 -10.44 18.53 -2.64
N GLN A 110 -11.40 19.00 -3.42
CA GLN A 110 -12.63 19.62 -2.89
C GLN A 110 -13.51 18.56 -2.22
N LYS A 111 -14.17 18.92 -1.12
CA LYS A 111 -15.10 18.02 -0.39
C LYS A 111 -16.29 17.53 -1.22
N SER A 112 -16.63 18.24 -2.29
CA SER A 112 -17.69 17.89 -3.23
C SER A 112 -17.27 16.81 -4.24
N LEU A 113 -15.96 16.56 -4.38
CA LEU A 113 -15.48 15.51 -5.26
C LEU A 113 -15.59 14.14 -4.58
N PRO A 114 -15.78 13.05 -5.34
CA PRO A 114 -15.89 11.71 -4.79
C PRO A 114 -14.70 11.35 -3.89
N PRO A 115 -14.91 10.70 -2.73
CA PRO A 115 -13.81 10.32 -1.86
C PRO A 115 -12.94 9.23 -2.51
N VAL A 116 -11.73 9.07 -1.97
CA VAL A 116 -10.86 7.94 -2.33
C VAL A 116 -11.47 6.65 -1.79
N GLU A 117 -11.50 5.61 -2.60
CA GLU A 117 -11.99 4.28 -2.24
C GLU A 117 -10.82 3.31 -2.05
N TYR A 118 -9.90 3.29 -3.00
CA TYR A 118 -8.81 2.35 -3.04
C TYR A 118 -7.51 3.01 -3.50
N VAL A 119 -6.40 2.60 -2.89
CA VAL A 119 -5.04 3.05 -3.22
C VAL A 119 -4.12 1.85 -3.22
N ALA A 120 -3.22 1.81 -4.21
CA ALA A 120 -2.05 0.97 -4.20
C ALA A 120 -0.81 1.86 -4.36
N LEU A 121 0.20 1.65 -3.53
CA LEU A 121 1.49 2.32 -3.64
C LEU A 121 2.50 1.34 -4.23
N GLY A 122 3.26 1.81 -5.20
CA GLY A 122 4.33 1.04 -5.84
C GLY A 122 5.71 1.58 -5.47
N PRO A 123 6.76 1.00 -6.05
CA PRO A 123 8.12 1.52 -5.91
C PRO A 123 8.24 2.97 -6.43
N GLY A 124 9.04 3.78 -5.75
CA GLY A 124 9.34 5.15 -6.15
C GLY A 124 8.13 6.07 -6.05
N GLU A 125 7.80 6.73 -7.16
CA GLU A 125 6.65 7.64 -7.24
C GLU A 125 5.40 6.95 -7.80
N SER A 126 5.43 5.64 -8.02
CA SER A 126 4.33 4.89 -8.61
C SER A 126 3.14 4.74 -7.65
N TYR A 127 1.93 4.97 -8.15
CA TYR A 127 0.69 4.74 -7.40
C TYR A 127 -0.48 4.47 -8.32
N PHE A 128 -1.52 3.87 -7.76
CA PHE A 128 -2.85 3.78 -8.32
C PHE A 128 -3.85 4.29 -7.29
N VAL A 129 -4.83 5.07 -7.72
CA VAL A 129 -5.95 5.53 -6.90
C VAL A 129 -7.26 5.37 -7.65
N GLN A 130 -8.26 4.79 -6.98
CA GLN A 130 -9.64 4.70 -7.43
C GLN A 130 -10.54 5.47 -6.46
N PHE A 131 -11.50 6.19 -7.02
CA PHE A 131 -12.50 6.95 -6.28
C PHE A 131 -13.85 6.22 -6.29
N VAL A 132 -14.74 6.57 -5.36
CA VAL A 132 -16.06 5.92 -5.19
C VAL A 132 -16.97 6.05 -6.42
N ASP A 133 -16.73 7.01 -7.31
CA ASP A 133 -17.45 7.14 -8.58
C ASP A 133 -16.90 6.23 -9.70
N GLY A 134 -15.92 5.37 -9.38
CA GLY A 134 -15.23 4.50 -10.33
C GLY A 134 -14.13 5.19 -11.13
N HIS A 135 -13.93 6.51 -10.98
CA HIS A 135 -12.82 7.19 -11.65
C HIS A 135 -11.48 6.66 -11.10
N GLN A 136 -10.52 6.46 -12.00
CA GLN A 136 -9.19 5.96 -11.66
C GLN A 136 -8.10 6.94 -12.10
N GLN A 137 -7.02 7.04 -11.34
CA GLN A 137 -5.81 7.77 -11.72
C GLN A 137 -4.60 6.96 -11.27
N TRP A 138 -3.52 7.02 -12.04
CA TRP A 138 -2.29 6.36 -11.67
C TRP A 138 -1.09 7.15 -12.19
N TRP A 139 0.04 6.89 -11.56
CA TRP A 139 1.36 7.22 -12.06
C TRP A 139 2.21 5.98 -11.97
N ALA A 140 3.04 5.74 -12.97
CA ALA A 140 3.91 4.60 -13.00
C ALA A 140 5.24 5.07 -13.59
N ASP A 141 6.34 4.77 -12.90
CA ASP A 141 7.67 5.08 -13.42
C ASP A 141 7.99 4.23 -14.67
N GLU A 142 9.09 4.56 -15.36
CA GLU A 142 9.49 3.91 -16.61
C GLU A 142 9.49 2.37 -16.50
N GLY A 143 8.90 1.69 -17.48
CA GLY A 143 8.82 0.22 -17.54
C GLY A 143 7.48 -0.39 -17.11
N LEU A 144 6.45 0.44 -16.87
CA LEU A 144 5.07 0.04 -16.56
C LEU A 144 4.07 0.40 -17.69
N ASP A 145 4.54 0.47 -18.94
CA ASP A 145 3.67 0.67 -20.11
C ASP A 145 2.62 -0.44 -20.21
N ASP A 146 3.03 -1.69 -19.95
CA ASP A 146 2.15 -2.86 -19.92
C ASP A 146 1.04 -2.74 -18.85
N LEU A 147 1.29 -2.03 -17.74
CA LEU A 147 0.28 -1.76 -16.72
C LEU A 147 -0.73 -0.73 -17.23
N THR A 148 -0.22 0.33 -17.84
CA THR A 148 -1.07 1.40 -18.40
C THR A 148 -1.96 0.86 -19.51
N GLU A 149 -1.42 0.00 -20.38
CA GLU A 149 -2.21 -0.68 -21.41
C GLU A 149 -3.28 -1.58 -20.78
N ALA A 150 -2.93 -2.39 -19.77
CA ALA A 150 -3.89 -3.25 -19.08
C ALA A 150 -5.04 -2.44 -18.46
N LEU A 151 -4.73 -1.34 -17.76
CA LEU A 151 -5.74 -0.47 -17.15
C LEU A 151 -6.63 0.23 -18.20
N HIS A 152 -6.10 0.58 -19.38
CA HIS A 152 -6.91 1.14 -20.46
C HIS A 152 -7.73 0.09 -21.22
N SER A 153 -7.28 -1.16 -21.25
CA SER A 153 -7.92 -2.24 -22.00
C SER A 153 -9.22 -2.75 -21.37
N TYR A 154 -9.46 -2.42 -20.10
CA TYR A 154 -10.59 -2.94 -19.33
C TYR A 154 -11.37 -1.80 -18.70
N SER A 155 -12.69 -1.78 -18.89
CA SER A 155 -13.58 -0.73 -18.37
C SER A 155 -14.07 -0.98 -16.94
N GLU A 156 -13.87 -2.19 -16.42
CA GLU A 156 -14.33 -2.55 -15.06
C GLU A 156 -13.47 -1.88 -13.98
N SER A 157 -14.07 -1.66 -12.82
CA SER A 157 -13.35 -1.17 -11.65
C SER A 157 -12.29 -2.17 -11.17
N VAL A 158 -11.17 -1.63 -10.69
CA VAL A 158 -10.09 -2.44 -10.14
C VAL A 158 -10.44 -2.79 -8.71
N LYS A 159 -10.49 -4.10 -8.44
CA LYS A 159 -10.71 -4.65 -7.10
C LYS A 159 -9.42 -4.73 -6.29
N LEU A 160 -8.33 -5.08 -6.95
CA LEU A 160 -7.02 -5.20 -6.34
C LEU A 160 -5.93 -4.90 -7.37
N LEU A 161 -4.97 -4.07 -6.99
CA LEU A 161 -3.74 -3.83 -7.73
C LEU A 161 -2.54 -3.96 -6.78
N ALA A 162 -1.52 -4.70 -7.21
CA ALA A 162 -0.25 -4.79 -6.50
C ALA A 162 0.90 -4.54 -7.47
N PHE A 163 1.83 -3.66 -7.07
CA PHE A 163 3.06 -3.39 -7.81
C PHE A 163 4.16 -4.35 -7.37
N ALA A 164 4.82 -4.99 -8.34
CA ALA A 164 6.02 -5.79 -8.11
C ALA A 164 7.29 -4.98 -8.46
N HIS A 165 8.43 -5.46 -7.97
CA HIS A 165 9.72 -4.98 -8.40
C HIS A 165 9.92 -5.15 -9.93
N GLY A 166 10.75 -4.31 -10.55
CA GLY A 166 11.14 -4.46 -11.96
C GLY A 166 10.03 -4.26 -12.99
N GLY A 167 9.02 -3.44 -12.64
CA GLY A 167 7.86 -3.16 -13.49
C GLY A 167 6.82 -4.30 -13.52
N GLY A 168 6.87 -5.22 -12.55
CA GLY A 168 5.85 -6.24 -12.42
C GLY A 168 4.56 -5.69 -11.80
N TYR A 169 3.45 -6.38 -12.04
CA TYR A 169 2.15 -6.05 -11.42
C TYR A 169 1.20 -7.24 -11.37
N TYR A 170 0.19 -7.13 -10.52
CA TYR A 170 -1.02 -7.95 -10.52
C TYR A 170 -2.25 -7.04 -10.47
N ILE A 171 -3.24 -7.31 -11.31
CA ILE A 171 -4.55 -6.64 -11.32
C ILE A 171 -5.64 -7.71 -11.21
N LEU A 172 -6.62 -7.47 -10.35
CA LEU A 172 -7.89 -8.17 -10.27
C LEU A 172 -8.99 -7.13 -10.44
N TRP A 173 -9.89 -7.37 -11.38
CA TRP A 173 -11.08 -6.54 -11.59
C TRP A 173 -12.28 -7.08 -10.82
N GLU A 174 -13.32 -6.26 -10.65
CA GLU A 174 -14.51 -6.65 -9.87
C GLU A 174 -15.29 -7.82 -10.48
N ASP A 175 -15.22 -8.01 -11.80
CA ASP A 175 -15.81 -9.15 -12.50
C ASP A 175 -15.03 -10.47 -12.31
N GLY A 176 -13.90 -10.43 -11.60
CA GLY A 176 -13.04 -11.57 -11.33
C GLY A 176 -12.01 -11.87 -12.43
N HIS A 177 -11.97 -11.09 -13.51
CA HIS A 177 -10.84 -11.12 -14.44
C HIS A 177 -9.56 -10.72 -13.70
N SER A 178 -8.43 -11.31 -14.07
CA SER A 178 -7.13 -10.92 -13.51
C SER A 178 -6.03 -11.02 -14.54
N GLN A 179 -5.06 -10.12 -14.44
CA GLN A 179 -3.90 -10.03 -15.33
C GLN A 179 -2.67 -9.74 -14.48
N TRP A 180 -1.52 -10.25 -14.91
CA TRP A 180 -0.27 -9.99 -14.23
C TRP A 180 0.92 -10.03 -15.18
N TYR A 181 1.98 -9.37 -14.76
CA TYR A 181 3.23 -9.32 -15.49
C TYR A 181 4.41 -9.36 -14.52
N ARG A 182 5.46 -10.12 -14.86
CA ARG A 182 6.72 -10.24 -14.09
C ARG A 182 6.54 -10.48 -12.58
N LEU A 183 5.66 -11.40 -12.21
CA LEU A 183 5.52 -11.78 -10.80
C LEU A 183 6.67 -12.66 -10.32
N PRO A 184 7.01 -12.64 -9.01
CA PRO A 184 7.91 -13.62 -8.42
C PRO A 184 7.48 -15.05 -8.76
N GLN A 185 8.42 -15.91 -9.17
CA GLN A 185 8.12 -17.27 -9.67
C GLN A 185 7.27 -18.09 -8.70
N GLY A 186 7.52 -17.96 -7.38
CA GLY A 186 6.73 -18.64 -6.35
C GLY A 186 5.26 -18.24 -6.38
N LEU A 187 4.97 -16.93 -6.53
CA LEU A 187 3.61 -16.42 -6.64
C LEU A 187 2.98 -16.83 -7.97
N TYR A 188 3.71 -16.70 -9.09
CA TYR A 188 3.24 -17.17 -10.40
C TYR A 188 2.77 -18.62 -10.35
N ASN A 189 3.52 -19.51 -9.70
CA ASN A 189 3.14 -20.91 -9.54
C ASN A 189 1.85 -21.08 -8.71
N GLN A 190 1.63 -20.26 -7.69
CA GLN A 190 0.39 -20.29 -6.89
C GLN A 190 -0.84 -19.83 -7.67
N LEU A 191 -0.67 -18.87 -8.59
CA LEU A 191 -1.75 -18.32 -9.42
C LEU A 191 -2.05 -19.21 -10.63
N ASN A 192 -1.03 -19.59 -11.39
CA ASN A 192 -1.17 -20.35 -12.65
C ASN A 192 -1.65 -21.80 -12.43
N GLY A 193 -1.45 -22.36 -11.24
CA GLY A 193 -1.93 -23.71 -10.90
C GLY A 193 -3.44 -23.81 -10.68
N ARG A 194 -4.21 -22.72 -10.84
CA ARG A 194 -5.62 -22.65 -10.50
C ARG A 194 -6.45 -22.17 -11.69
N LYS A 195 -7.56 -22.87 -11.96
CA LYS A 195 -8.50 -22.48 -13.03
C LYS A 195 -9.14 -21.11 -12.76
N HIS A 196 -9.41 -20.80 -11.49
CA HIS A 196 -9.88 -19.50 -11.01
C HIS A 196 -9.24 -19.27 -9.63
N PRO A 197 -8.19 -18.43 -9.53
CA PRO A 197 -7.44 -18.35 -8.28
C PRO A 197 -8.25 -17.82 -7.10
N CYS A 198 -9.39 -17.14 -7.29
CA CYS A 198 -10.26 -16.62 -6.22
C CYS A 198 -9.44 -15.87 -5.16
N VAL A 199 -8.61 -14.91 -5.61
CA VAL A 199 -7.76 -14.09 -4.76
C VAL A 199 -8.65 -13.17 -3.91
N GLU A 200 -8.43 -13.20 -2.59
CA GLU A 200 -9.04 -12.29 -1.63
C GLU A 200 -8.16 -11.07 -1.41
N PHE A 201 -6.85 -11.29 -1.28
CA PHE A 201 -5.86 -10.24 -1.07
C PHE A 201 -4.50 -10.69 -1.60
N LEU A 202 -3.73 -9.76 -2.16
CA LEU A 202 -2.38 -10.00 -2.65
C LEU A 202 -1.56 -8.73 -2.45
N SER A 203 -0.33 -8.91 -1.99
CA SER A 203 0.66 -7.85 -1.90
C SER A 203 2.01 -8.34 -2.42
N LEU A 204 2.79 -7.38 -2.89
CA LEU A 204 4.11 -7.57 -3.48
C LEU A 204 5.04 -6.55 -2.83
N GLY A 205 6.24 -6.98 -2.48
CA GLY A 205 7.28 -6.15 -1.91
C GLY A 205 8.41 -5.88 -2.90
N PRO A 206 9.27 -4.90 -2.60
CA PRO A 206 10.37 -4.49 -3.47
C PRO A 206 11.53 -5.49 -3.54
N ASN A 207 11.63 -6.45 -2.60
CA ASN A 207 12.68 -7.46 -2.54
C ASN A 207 12.14 -8.87 -2.84
N ASP A 208 11.21 -8.97 -3.81
CA ASP A 208 10.49 -10.20 -4.16
C ASP A 208 9.68 -10.81 -3.00
N GLU A 209 9.37 -10.02 -1.96
CA GLU A 209 8.39 -10.43 -0.96
C GLU A 209 7.01 -10.54 -1.60
N TRP A 210 6.23 -11.52 -1.18
CA TRP A 210 4.84 -11.58 -1.58
C TRP A 210 3.99 -12.31 -0.54
N PHE A 211 2.74 -11.87 -0.47
CA PHE A 211 1.69 -12.52 0.28
C PHE A 211 0.46 -12.65 -0.62
N VAL A 212 -0.16 -13.83 -0.63
CA VAL A 212 -1.44 -14.03 -1.28
C VAL A 212 -2.37 -14.79 -0.35
N ARG A 213 -3.59 -14.32 -0.25
CA ARG A 213 -4.69 -14.96 0.45
C ARG A 213 -5.85 -15.15 -0.50
N PHE A 214 -6.46 -16.33 -0.41
CA PHE A 214 -7.56 -16.75 -1.27
C PHE A 214 -8.86 -16.78 -0.49
N LEU A 215 -9.99 -16.66 -1.19
CA LEU A 215 -11.34 -16.65 -0.60
C LEU A 215 -11.68 -17.93 0.21
N ASN A 216 -10.95 -19.02 0.00
CA ASN A 216 -11.06 -20.24 0.82
C ASN A 216 -10.30 -20.17 2.16
N GLY A 217 -9.77 -18.99 2.52
CA GLY A 217 -9.00 -18.74 3.74
C GLY A 217 -7.54 -19.21 3.70
N LYS A 218 -7.08 -19.88 2.63
CA LYS A 218 -5.67 -20.28 2.51
C LYS A 218 -4.81 -19.06 2.17
N GLY A 219 -3.71 -18.89 2.89
CA GLY A 219 -2.70 -17.87 2.66
C GLY A 219 -1.32 -18.48 2.41
N TYR A 220 -0.53 -17.83 1.57
CA TYR A 220 0.84 -18.20 1.24
C TYR A 220 1.71 -16.93 1.28
N VAL A 221 2.97 -17.09 1.68
CA VAL A 221 3.91 -15.99 1.81
C VAL A 221 5.32 -16.48 1.47
N ALA A 222 6.14 -15.63 0.84
CA ALA A 222 7.57 -15.86 0.67
C ALA A 222 8.35 -14.55 0.57
N GLY A 223 9.69 -14.61 0.59
CA GLY A 223 10.60 -13.48 0.42
C GLY A 223 10.73 -12.54 1.64
N HIS A 224 9.83 -12.63 2.63
CA HIS A 224 9.81 -11.72 3.78
C HIS A 224 11.02 -11.84 4.72
N SER A 225 11.31 -10.73 5.41
CA SER A 225 12.40 -10.64 6.40
C SER A 225 12.19 -11.55 7.62
N GLU A 226 13.29 -11.91 8.30
CA GLU A 226 13.26 -12.71 9.52
C GLU A 226 12.36 -12.07 10.60
N LEU A 227 12.42 -10.74 10.77
CA LEU A 227 11.57 -10.02 11.72
C LEU A 227 10.07 -10.13 11.39
N CYS A 228 9.70 -10.08 10.10
CA CYS A 228 8.33 -10.31 9.66
C CYS A 228 7.91 -11.75 9.99
N GLN A 229 8.78 -12.72 9.71
CA GLN A 229 8.54 -14.15 9.99
C GLN A 229 8.32 -14.41 11.48
N GLU A 230 9.18 -13.88 12.34
CA GLU A 230 9.05 -13.96 13.78
C GLU A 230 7.75 -13.34 14.27
N THR A 231 7.37 -12.18 13.73
CA THR A 231 6.13 -11.50 14.10
C THR A 231 4.91 -12.34 13.75
N MET A 232 4.89 -12.93 12.54
CA MET A 232 3.84 -13.87 12.16
C MET A 232 3.78 -15.10 13.08
N ALA A 233 4.93 -15.67 13.43
CA ALA A 233 5.00 -16.79 14.37
C ALA A 233 4.45 -16.42 15.76
N LYS A 234 4.79 -15.22 16.27
CA LYS A 234 4.27 -14.67 17.53
C LYS A 234 2.75 -14.46 17.47
N LEU A 235 2.21 -13.95 16.36
CA LEU A 235 0.77 -13.79 16.16
C LEU A 235 0.06 -15.16 16.15
N LYS A 236 0.61 -16.13 15.43
CA LYS A 236 0.08 -17.50 15.36
C LYS A 236 0.10 -18.18 16.73
N ALA A 237 1.18 -18.04 17.50
CA ALA A 237 1.29 -18.58 18.86
C ALA A 237 0.24 -17.97 19.82
N LYS A 238 -0.20 -16.74 19.56
CA LYS A 238 -1.31 -16.07 20.27
C LYS A 238 -2.70 -16.45 19.74
N GLY A 239 -2.80 -17.39 18.80
CA GLY A 239 -4.06 -17.81 18.18
C GLY A 239 -4.68 -16.74 17.26
N ARG A 240 -3.88 -15.80 16.75
CA ARG A 240 -4.34 -14.75 15.83
C ARG A 240 -4.12 -15.18 14.38
N SER A 241 -5.15 -15.00 13.55
CA SER A 241 -5.08 -15.26 12.11
C SER A 241 -4.54 -14.04 11.38
N VAL A 242 -3.54 -14.23 10.52
CA VAL A 242 -3.06 -13.16 9.62
C VAL A 242 -4.07 -12.98 8.48
N LEU A 243 -4.53 -11.75 8.30
CA LEU A 243 -5.50 -11.36 7.27
C LEU A 243 -4.82 -10.76 6.05
N LYS A 244 -3.95 -9.78 6.29
CA LYS A 244 -3.21 -9.08 5.24
C LYS A 244 -1.76 -8.90 5.70
N ILE A 245 -0.83 -9.00 4.75
CA ILE A 245 0.54 -8.53 4.92
C ILE A 245 0.76 -7.51 3.81
N MET A 246 1.19 -6.31 4.13
CA MET A 246 1.57 -5.29 3.16
C MET A 246 3.07 -5.08 3.28
N TYR A 247 3.73 -4.87 2.16
CA TYR A 247 5.16 -4.59 2.07
C TYR A 247 5.32 -3.17 1.56
N GLY A 248 6.23 -2.42 2.19
CA GLY A 248 6.66 -1.10 1.72
C GLY A 248 8.13 -1.13 1.33
N GLU A 249 8.70 0.05 1.12
CA GLU A 249 10.12 0.20 0.80
C GLU A 249 11.02 -0.04 2.01
N GLY A 250 12.31 -0.30 1.79
CA GLY A 250 13.29 -0.41 2.88
C GLY A 250 13.08 -1.61 3.83
N GLY A 251 12.39 -2.66 3.36
CA GLY A 251 12.09 -3.85 4.20
C GLY A 251 10.96 -3.62 5.20
N THR A 252 10.15 -2.58 4.99
CA THR A 252 9.01 -2.25 5.85
C THR A 252 7.81 -3.14 5.56
N TRP A 253 6.97 -3.34 6.57
CA TRP A 253 5.77 -4.15 6.45
C TRP A 253 4.71 -3.79 7.49
N ALA A 254 3.46 -4.13 7.18
CA ALA A 254 2.36 -4.11 8.13
C ALA A 254 1.54 -5.40 8.02
N ILE A 255 1.16 -5.97 9.17
CA ILE A 255 0.37 -7.18 9.29
C ILE A 255 -0.96 -6.82 9.94
N VAL A 256 -2.06 -7.01 9.21
CA VAL A 256 -3.41 -6.96 9.75
C VAL A 256 -3.80 -8.36 10.18
N HIS A 257 -4.30 -8.49 11.40
CA HIS A 257 -4.64 -9.77 11.99
C HIS A 257 -5.95 -9.70 12.79
N GLU A 258 -6.59 -10.84 13.00
CA GLU A 258 -7.76 -10.92 13.87
C GLU A 258 -7.36 -10.61 15.32
N HIS A 259 -8.17 -9.81 16.01
CA HIS A 259 -8.11 -9.62 17.44
C HIS A 259 -9.21 -10.46 18.09
N ARG A 260 -8.83 -11.41 18.93
CA ARG A 260 -9.79 -12.12 19.79
C ARG A 260 -9.93 -11.33 21.08
N SER A 261 -11.10 -10.73 21.30
CA SER A 261 -11.53 -10.33 22.64
C SER A 261 -11.55 -11.59 23.50
N LYS A 262 -10.88 -11.53 24.65
CA LYS A 262 -10.90 -12.59 25.66
C LYS A 262 -12.21 -12.54 26.44
#